data_AF-D2BE51-F1
#
_entry.id   AF-D2BE51-F1
#
_cell.length_a   1.000
_cell.length_b   1.000
_cell.length_c   1.000
_cell.angle_alpha   90.00
_cell.angle_beta   90.00
_cell.angle_gamma   90.00
#
_symmetry.space_group_name_H-M   'P 1'
#
loop_
_entity.id
_entity.type
_entity.pdbx_description
1 polymer ?
#
loop_
_entity_poly.entity_id
_entity_poly.type
_entity_poly.pdbx_seq_one_letter_code
_entity_poly.pdbx_strand_id
1 'polypeptide(L)'
;MIRIATSEINANYGTDASAMTGRMLKVVTADTDMVLGTIELTEAGELTGSSPDIQDMIDTMASSRRASPQEAFEGLTFWSNGYVKVVPAEG
;
A
#
# COMPACT_ATOMS: atom_id res chain seq x y z
N MET A 1 -23.06 -31.55 33.46
CA MET A 1 -22.47 -30.21 33.66
C MET A 1 -21.55 -29.94 32.47
N ILE A 2 -22.04 -29.21 31.47
CA ILE A 2 -21.32 -28.95 30.21
C ILE A 2 -21.05 -27.46 30.19
N ARG A 3 -19.77 -27.05 30.16
CA ARG A 3 -19.39 -25.64 30.04
C ARG A 3 -19.43 -25.27 28.57
N ILE A 4 -20.36 -24.38 28.24
CA ILE A 4 -20.47 -23.74 26.92
C ILE A 4 -19.27 -22.78 26.80
N ALA A 5 -18.34 -23.07 25.91
CA ALA A 5 -17.29 -22.13 25.52
C ALA A 5 -17.90 -21.14 24.51
N THR A 6 -18.54 -20.10 25.02
CA THR A 6 -18.86 -18.90 24.24
C THR A 6 -17.74 -17.91 24.48
N SER A 7 -16.75 -17.88 23.61
CA SER A 7 -15.76 -16.80 23.56
C SER A 7 -15.45 -16.48 22.10
N GLU A 8 -16.28 -15.55 21.59
CA GLU A 8 -15.85 -14.36 20.85
C GLU A 8 -15.12 -14.60 19.51
N ILE A 9 -15.90 -14.50 18.42
CA ILE A 9 -15.40 -14.06 17.12
C ILE A 9 -14.84 -12.65 17.33
N ASN A 10 -13.56 -12.56 17.69
CA ASN A 10 -12.90 -11.27 17.79
C ASN A 10 -12.58 -10.84 16.35
N ALA A 11 -13.38 -9.88 15.87
CA ALA A 11 -13.17 -9.19 14.61
C ALA A 11 -11.83 -8.44 14.65
N ASN A 12 -10.73 -9.16 14.38
CA ASN A 12 -9.42 -8.56 14.20
C ASN A 12 -9.27 -8.03 12.76
N TYR A 13 -10.17 -7.13 12.37
CA TYR A 13 -9.95 -6.18 11.28
C TYR A 13 -9.23 -4.94 11.83
N GLY A 14 -8.10 -5.19 12.48
CA GLY A 14 -7.29 -4.19 13.14
C GLY A 14 -5.85 -4.68 13.16
N THR A 15 -5.11 -4.25 12.13
CA THR A 15 -3.70 -3.85 12.33
C THR A 15 -2.76 -4.96 12.76
N ASP A 16 -2.55 -5.95 11.89
CA ASP A 16 -1.22 -6.57 11.79
C ASP A 16 -0.42 -5.79 10.73
N ALA A 17 -0.15 -4.52 11.03
CA ALA A 17 0.82 -3.70 10.29
C ALA A 17 2.23 -3.81 10.93
N SER A 18 2.43 -4.79 11.81
CA SER A 18 3.66 -4.95 12.61
C SER A 18 4.48 -6.20 12.25
N ALA A 19 4.07 -6.96 11.23
CA ALA A 19 4.88 -8.03 10.63
C ALA A 19 5.09 -7.87 9.12
N MET A 20 5.03 -6.65 8.59
CA MET A 20 5.41 -6.32 7.21
C MET A 20 6.55 -5.30 7.24
N THR A 21 7.79 -5.81 7.26
CA THR A 21 9.05 -5.07 7.16
C THR A 21 9.27 -4.50 5.74
N GLY A 22 8.21 -4.00 5.10
CA GLY A 22 8.21 -3.40 3.76
C GLY A 22 8.32 -1.88 3.80
N ARG A 23 8.85 -1.28 2.73
CA ARG A 23 8.80 0.19 2.55
C ARG A 23 7.42 0.55 2.00
N MET A 24 6.78 1.58 2.55
CA MET A 24 5.42 1.96 2.16
C MET A 24 5.32 3.41 1.65
N LEU A 25 4.48 3.62 0.64
CA LEU A 25 4.05 4.92 0.13
C LEU A 25 2.54 5.05 0.29
N LYS A 26 2.07 6.29 0.47
CA LYS A 26 0.64 6.65 0.44
C LYS A 26 0.34 7.32 -0.88
N VAL A 27 -0.75 6.91 -1.52
CA VAL A 27 -1.34 7.60 -2.67
C VAL A 27 -2.42 8.51 -2.12
N VAL A 28 -2.24 9.81 -2.30
CA VAL A 28 -3.17 10.81 -1.79
C VAL A 28 -3.66 11.72 -2.92
N THR A 29 -4.85 12.28 -2.77
CA THR A 29 -5.35 13.33 -3.68
C THR A 29 -4.45 14.56 -3.59
N ALA A 30 -4.17 15.19 -4.73
CA ALA A 30 -3.28 16.35 -4.78
C ALA A 30 -3.88 17.60 -4.11
N ASP A 31 -5.22 17.73 -4.11
CA ASP A 31 -5.94 18.91 -3.63
C ASP A 31 -6.31 18.84 -2.13
N THR A 32 -6.69 17.67 -1.62
CA THR A 32 -7.24 17.49 -0.27
C THR A 32 -6.37 16.62 0.64
N ASP A 33 -5.25 16.09 0.13
CA ASP A 33 -4.39 15.15 0.87
C ASP A 33 -5.15 13.90 1.41
N MET A 34 -6.32 13.57 0.84
CA MET A 34 -7.08 12.39 1.19
C MET A 34 -6.37 11.13 0.70
N VAL A 35 -6.17 10.16 1.60
CA VAL A 35 -5.56 8.87 1.28
C VAL A 35 -6.52 8.04 0.42
N LEU A 36 -6.08 7.69 -0.78
CA LEU A 36 -6.79 6.82 -1.72
C LEU A 36 -6.32 5.37 -1.62
N GLY A 37 -5.09 5.16 -1.18
CA GLY A 37 -4.51 3.83 -1.00
C GLY A 37 -3.03 3.88 -0.63
N THR A 38 -2.42 2.71 -0.58
CA THR A 38 -1.00 2.54 -0.29
C THR A 38 -0.31 1.67 -1.34
N ILE A 39 0.98 1.89 -1.49
CA ILE A 39 1.89 1.09 -2.30
C ILE A 39 2.94 0.53 -1.35
N GLU A 40 3.16 -0.77 -1.37
CA GLU A 40 4.14 -1.44 -0.54
C GLU A 40 5.17 -2.15 -1.42
N LEU A 41 6.44 -1.99 -1.05
CA LEU A 41 7.53 -2.84 -1.53
C LEU A 41 7.81 -3.90 -0.45
N THR A 42 7.44 -5.13 -0.74
CA THR A 42 7.64 -6.27 0.15
C THR A 42 9.12 -6.67 0.22
N GLU A 43 9.53 -7.39 1.26
CA GLU A 43 10.91 -7.92 1.36
C GLU A 43 11.25 -8.94 0.25
N ALA A 44 10.24 -9.56 -0.36
CA ALA A 44 10.43 -10.42 -1.52
C ALA A 44 10.75 -9.62 -2.81
N GLY A 45 10.74 -8.29 -2.74
CA GLY A 45 10.95 -7.41 -3.87
C GLY A 45 9.71 -7.30 -4.76
N GLU A 46 8.52 -7.47 -4.21
CA GLU A 46 7.26 -7.33 -4.95
C GLU A 46 6.62 -5.97 -4.63
N LEU A 47 6.01 -5.35 -5.64
CA LEU A 47 5.34 -4.06 -5.51
C LEU A 47 3.83 -4.27 -5.51
N THR A 48 3.18 -4.02 -4.38
CA THR A 48 1.75 -4.31 -4.17
C THR A 48 0.98 -3.03 -3.89
N GLY A 49 -0.20 -2.91 -4.49
CA GLY A 49 -1.17 -1.85 -4.22
C GLY A 49 -2.25 -2.30 -3.23
N SER A 50 -2.74 -1.39 -2.40
CA SER A 50 -3.85 -1.65 -1.46
C SER A 50 -5.18 -1.96 -2.13
N SER A 51 -5.32 -1.61 -3.41
CA SER A 51 -6.58 -1.63 -4.16
C SER A 51 -6.28 -2.02 -5.61
N PRO A 52 -7.22 -2.66 -6.34
CA PRO A 52 -7.04 -2.96 -7.77
C PRO A 52 -6.68 -1.73 -8.60
N ASP A 53 -7.31 -0.57 -8.33
CA ASP A 53 -6.99 0.69 -9.01
C ASP A 53 -5.54 1.15 -8.78
N ILE A 54 -5.02 0.94 -7.57
CA ILE A 54 -3.63 1.26 -7.23
C ILE A 54 -2.67 0.26 -7.87
N GLN A 55 -3.05 -1.01 -7.93
CA GLN A 55 -2.26 -2.04 -8.63
C GLN A 55 -2.19 -1.76 -10.13
N ASP A 56 -3.31 -1.41 -10.77
CA ASP A 56 -3.34 -1.03 -12.20
C ASP A 56 -2.47 0.21 -12.47
N MET A 57 -2.47 1.18 -11.54
CA MET A 57 -1.59 2.36 -11.61
C MET A 57 -0.11 1.96 -11.52
N ILE A 58 0.24 1.07 -10.58
CA ILE A 58 1.59 0.53 -10.43
C ILE A 58 2.01 -0.19 -11.73
N ASP A 59 1.19 -1.10 -12.23
CA ASP A 59 1.48 -1.92 -13.41
C ASP A 59 1.66 -1.06 -14.67
N THR A 60 0.83 -0.02 -14.82
CA THR A 60 0.97 0.97 -15.90
C THR A 60 2.32 1.70 -15.83
N MET A 61 2.73 2.10 -14.63
CA MET A 61 3.99 2.83 -14.39
C MET A 61 5.22 1.93 -14.53
N ALA A 62 5.18 0.72 -13.99
CA ALA A 62 6.24 -0.28 -14.08
C ALA A 62 6.46 -0.74 -15.53
N SER A 63 5.36 -0.97 -16.27
CA SER A 63 5.39 -1.36 -17.68
C SER A 63 6.06 -0.31 -18.56
N SER A 64 5.87 0.99 -18.26
CA SER A 64 6.45 2.07 -19.05
C SER A 64 7.98 2.19 -18.91
N ARG A 65 8.58 1.67 -17.83
CA ARG A 65 10.00 1.91 -17.51
C ARG A 65 10.89 0.67 -17.55
N ARG A 66 10.34 -0.56 -17.68
CA ARG A 66 11.08 -1.83 -17.48
C ARG A 66 11.95 -1.80 -16.22
N ALA A 67 11.50 -1.08 -15.20
CA ALA A 67 12.23 -0.87 -13.96
C ALA A 67 12.02 -2.08 -13.04
N SER A 68 13.03 -2.41 -12.24
CA SER A 68 12.84 -3.35 -11.13
C SER A 68 11.78 -2.81 -10.15
N PRO A 69 11.11 -3.67 -9.36
CA PRO A 69 10.13 -3.22 -8.35
C PRO A 69 10.67 -2.17 -7.39
N GLN A 70 11.95 -2.26 -7.03
CA GLN A 70 12.63 -1.26 -6.20
C GLN A 70 12.80 0.09 -6.93
N GLU A 71 13.27 0.08 -8.17
CA GLU A 71 13.39 1.30 -8.98
C GLU A 71 12.02 1.92 -9.28
N ALA A 72 10.99 1.09 -9.46
CA ALA A 72 9.62 1.54 -9.62
C ALA A 72 9.12 2.23 -8.34
N PHE A 73 9.36 1.64 -7.16
CA PHE A 73 9.03 2.22 -5.86
C PHE A 73 9.73 3.58 -5.65
N GLU A 74 11.03 3.66 -5.96
CA GLU A 74 11.79 4.91 -5.81
C GLU A 74 11.34 5.96 -6.84
N GLY A 75 11.04 5.56 -8.07
CA GLY A 75 10.51 6.45 -9.10
C GLY A 75 9.06 6.90 -8.87
N LEU A 76 8.30 6.17 -8.05
CA LEU A 76 6.97 6.52 -7.57
C LEU A 76 7.04 7.51 -6.40
N THR A 77 8.13 7.50 -5.64
CA THR A 77 8.30 8.40 -4.50
C THR A 77 8.30 9.84 -5.00
N PHE A 78 7.41 10.68 -4.45
CA PHE A 78 7.16 12.07 -4.86
C PHE A 78 6.57 12.26 -6.27
N TRP A 79 6.09 11.19 -6.91
CA TRP A 79 5.38 11.31 -8.18
C TRP A 79 4.02 12.00 -7.99
N SER A 80 3.61 12.80 -8.99
CA SER A 80 2.30 13.44 -9.03
C SER A 80 1.86 13.65 -10.48
N ASN A 81 0.56 13.54 -10.73
CA ASN A 81 -0.06 13.85 -12.03
C ASN A 81 -1.04 15.03 -11.98
N GLY A 82 -1.08 15.77 -10.86
CA GLY A 82 -2.00 16.88 -10.62
C GLY A 82 -3.37 16.49 -10.05
N TYR A 83 -3.72 15.19 -10.05
CA TYR A 83 -4.92 14.66 -9.38
C TYR A 83 -4.57 13.85 -8.14
N VAL A 84 -3.47 13.09 -8.22
CA VAL A 84 -2.92 12.31 -7.12
C VAL A 84 -1.43 12.58 -6.98
N LYS A 85 -0.92 12.46 -5.76
CA LYS A 85 0.50 12.51 -5.42
C LYS A 85 0.83 11.31 -4.54
N VAL A 86 2.04 10.78 -4.71
CA VAL A 86 2.56 9.66 -3.94
C VAL A 86 3.58 10.19 -2.96
N VAL A 87 3.35 9.95 -1.67
CA VAL A 87 4.17 10.45 -0.58
C VAL A 87 4.70 9.30 0.26
N PRO A 88 5.89 9.42 0.89
CA PRO A 88 6.35 8.44 1.87
C PRO A 88 5.31 8.22 2.95
N ALA A 89 5.09 6.97 3.35
CA ALA A 89 4.30 6.65 4.53
C ALA A 89 5.13 6.89 5.81
N GLU A 90 5.69 8.09 5.97
CA GLU A 90 6.32 8.52 7.22
C GLU A 90 5.36 9.46 7.96
N GLY A 91 5.02 9.07 9.18
CA GLY A 91 4.03 9.72 10.04
C GLY A 91 3.40 8.69 10.97
#